data_AF-A0A353B2E8-F1
#
_entry.id   AF-A0A353B2E8-F1
#
_cell.length_a   1.000
_cell.length_b   1.000
_cell.length_c   1.000
_cell.angle_alpha   90.00
_cell.angle_beta   90.00
_cell.angle_gamma   90.00
#
_symmetry.space_group_name_H-M   'P 1'
#
loop_
_entity.id
_entity.type
_entity.pdbx_description
1 polymer ?
#
loop_
_entity_poly.entity_id
_entity_poly.type
_entity_poly.pdbx_seq_one_letter_code
_entity_poly.pdbx_strand_id
1 'polypeptide(L)'
;MDKQKLQSLIDTFFTCDRDEILEIFGEMLDALDAEQSLAPGGLMSRNYGTAQANPEIHTLPGNLKDARDAIFPFFWGTDSWQSKLHLENVKGPPNFASLVGSLAALLKNPNLCVDTYCLRSNELEVKSITSLANLIFYHTESPWGVFTIGGTISNLYGGKLGIEKVAPGAMR
;
A
#
# COMPACT_ATOMS: atom_id res chain seq x y z
N MET A 1 18.16 25.49 -21.24
CA MET A 1 18.34 24.29 -20.40
C MET A 1 19.32 23.37 -21.11
N ASP A 2 20.35 22.90 -20.42
CA ASP A 2 21.36 22.00 -20.98
C ASP A 2 20.70 20.67 -21.38
N LYS A 3 20.86 20.27 -22.65
CA LYS A 3 20.23 19.06 -23.20
C LYS A 3 20.71 17.80 -22.49
N GLN A 4 21.97 17.76 -22.05
CA GLN A 4 22.52 16.62 -21.33
C GLN A 4 21.89 16.49 -19.94
N LYS A 5 21.72 17.62 -19.23
CA LYS A 5 21.04 17.64 -17.93
C LYS A 5 19.57 17.25 -18.03
N LEU A 6 18.87 17.72 -19.06
CA LEU A 6 17.48 17.31 -19.30
C LEU A 6 17.39 15.81 -19.57
N GLN A 7 18.26 15.28 -20.43
CA GLN A 7 18.26 13.86 -20.77
C GLN A 7 18.55 13.00 -19.54
N SER A 8 19.55 13.38 -18.74
CA SER A 8 19.85 12.71 -17.47
C SER A 8 18.66 12.72 -16.52
N LEU A 9 17.95 13.85 -16.37
CA LEU A 9 16.74 13.89 -15.54
C LEU A 9 15.64 12.97 -16.10
N ILE A 10 15.46 12.92 -17.42
CA ILE A 10 14.47 12.03 -18.03
C ILE A 10 14.81 10.57 -17.73
N ASP A 11 16.07 10.19 -17.95
CA ASP A 11 16.52 8.82 -17.74
C ASP A 11 16.45 8.42 -16.26
N THR A 12 16.72 9.33 -15.33
CA THR A 12 16.62 9.06 -13.90
C THR A 12 15.16 8.89 -13.42
N PHE A 13 14.21 9.68 -13.93
CA PHE A 13 12.84 9.73 -13.37
C PHE A 13 11.78 8.99 -14.17
N PHE A 14 11.96 8.86 -15.49
CA PHE A 14 10.91 8.36 -16.39
C PHE A 14 11.34 7.11 -17.17
N THR A 15 12.60 6.70 -17.07
CA THR A 15 13.08 5.44 -17.63
C THR A 15 13.18 4.40 -16.51
N CYS A 16 12.54 3.24 -16.72
CA CYS A 16 12.59 2.14 -15.78
C CYS A 16 13.90 1.36 -15.95
N ASP A 17 14.82 1.48 -14.99
CA ASP A 17 15.96 0.58 -14.88
C ASP A 17 15.53 -0.70 -14.15
N ARG A 18 15.34 -1.77 -14.94
CA ARG A 18 14.90 -3.07 -14.43
C ARG A 18 15.91 -3.67 -13.45
N ASP A 19 17.19 -3.56 -13.75
CA ASP A 19 18.23 -4.27 -12.99
C ASP A 19 18.41 -3.59 -11.63
N GLU A 20 18.38 -2.25 -11.59
CA GLU A 20 18.42 -1.49 -10.34
C GLU A 20 17.20 -1.78 -9.44
N ILE A 21 16.00 -1.87 -10.02
CA ILE A 21 14.79 -2.23 -9.26
C ILE A 21 14.89 -3.65 -8.69
N LEU A 22 15.39 -4.61 -9.49
CA LEU A 22 15.55 -6.00 -9.03
C LEU A 22 16.61 -6.12 -7.94
N GLU A 23 17.71 -5.38 -8.02
CA GLU A 23 18.74 -5.30 -6.99
C GLU A 23 18.14 -4.79 -5.68
N ILE A 24 17.48 -3.62 -5.70
CA ILE A 24 16.86 -3.01 -4.52
C ILE A 24 15.78 -3.93 -3.93
N PHE A 25 14.97 -4.57 -4.77
CA PHE A 25 13.94 -5.50 -4.30
C PHE A 25 14.55 -6.78 -3.71
N GLY A 26 15.67 -7.26 -4.25
CA GLY A 26 16.44 -8.36 -3.65
C GLY A 26 16.91 -8.01 -2.24
N GLU A 27 17.51 -6.83 -2.06
CA GLU A 27 17.93 -6.33 -0.74
C GLU A 27 16.76 -6.27 0.26
N MET A 28 15.57 -5.84 -0.18
CA MET A 28 14.36 -5.84 0.65
C MET A 28 13.95 -7.25 1.11
N LEU A 29 14.04 -8.24 0.21
CA LEU A 29 13.69 -9.63 0.52
C LEU A 29 14.70 -10.28 1.47
N ASP A 30 15.99 -9.98 1.28
CA ASP A 30 17.05 -10.45 2.18
C ASP A 30 16.87 -9.88 3.59
N ALA A 31 16.53 -8.59 3.70
CA ALA A 31 16.21 -7.96 4.98
C ALA A 31 14.98 -8.61 5.65
N LEU A 32 13.93 -8.87 4.88
CA LEU A 32 12.75 -9.57 5.36
C LEU A 32 13.10 -10.97 5.93
N ASP A 33 13.94 -11.73 5.23
CA ASP A 33 14.34 -13.07 5.68
C ASP A 33 15.14 -13.01 7.00
N ALA A 34 16.06 -12.06 7.11
CA ALA A 34 16.83 -11.83 8.33
C ALA A 34 15.93 -11.50 9.54
N GLU A 35 14.88 -10.69 9.34
CA GLU A 35 13.98 -10.23 10.39
C GLU A 35 12.98 -11.29 10.89
N GLN A 36 12.67 -12.32 10.10
CA GLN A 36 11.68 -13.34 10.49
C GLN A 36 12.04 -14.08 11.79
N SER A 37 13.34 -14.16 12.10
CA SER A 37 13.86 -14.83 13.29
C SER A 37 13.98 -13.91 14.51
N LEU A 38 13.79 -12.61 14.33
CA LEU A 38 13.92 -11.62 15.39
C LEU A 38 12.64 -11.54 16.22
N ALA A 39 12.81 -11.32 17.52
CA ALA A 39 11.71 -10.95 18.39
C ALA A 39 11.19 -9.55 18.00
N PRO A 40 9.93 -9.21 18.32
CA PRO A 40 9.45 -7.85 18.19
C PRO A 40 10.40 -6.86 18.86
N GLY A 41 10.63 -5.72 18.20
CA GLY A 41 11.48 -4.67 18.70
C GLY A 41 10.90 -4.03 19.96
N GLY A 42 11.77 -3.35 20.70
CA GLY A 42 11.35 -2.51 21.81
C GLY A 42 10.73 -1.20 21.32
N LEU A 43 9.91 -0.57 22.16
CA LEU A 43 9.43 0.79 21.92
C LEU A 43 10.61 1.75 21.71
N MET A 44 10.74 2.27 20.49
CA MET A 44 11.73 3.30 20.17
C MET A 44 11.23 4.70 20.55
N SER A 45 12.17 5.60 20.87
CA SER A 45 11.86 7.02 21.06
C SER A 45 11.28 7.61 19.77
N ARG A 46 10.13 8.28 19.90
CA ARG A 46 9.47 8.95 18.79
C ARG A 46 10.07 10.35 18.65
N ASN A 47 11.12 10.49 17.84
CA ASN A 47 11.87 11.75 17.63
C ASN A 47 11.10 12.77 16.76
N TYR A 48 9.78 12.90 16.97
CA TYR A 48 8.90 13.70 16.11
C TYR A 48 9.25 15.19 16.12
N GLY A 49 9.64 15.75 17.27
CA GLY A 49 10.04 17.16 17.35
C GLY A 49 11.27 17.47 16.49
N THR A 50 12.25 16.57 16.48
CA THR A 50 13.44 16.68 15.62
C THR A 50 13.06 16.53 14.14
N ALA A 51 12.22 15.54 13.81
CA ALA A 51 11.77 15.32 12.43
C ALA A 51 10.95 16.51 11.88
N GLN A 52 10.15 17.19 12.72
CA GLN A 52 9.42 18.39 12.34
C GLN A 52 10.34 19.61 12.15
N ALA A 53 11.43 19.69 12.91
CA ALA A 53 12.40 20.78 12.82
C ALA A 53 13.35 20.64 11.62
N ASN A 54 13.50 19.44 11.07
CA ASN A 54 14.27 19.13 9.86
C ASN A 54 13.44 18.22 8.93
N PRO A 55 12.43 18.79 8.24
CA PRO A 55 11.44 18.01 7.49
C PRO A 55 11.97 17.43 6.18
N GLU A 56 13.13 17.89 5.70
CA GLU A 56 13.71 17.46 4.44
C GLU A 56 14.21 16.01 4.53
N ILE A 57 13.57 15.11 3.78
CA ILE A 57 14.04 13.74 3.59
C ILE A 57 15.27 13.72 2.67
N HIS A 58 15.21 14.49 1.57
CA HIS A 58 16.33 14.70 0.66
C HIS A 58 16.12 16.03 -0.09
N THR A 59 17.17 16.83 -0.27
CA THR A 59 17.06 18.19 -0.84
C THR A 59 17.28 18.26 -2.34
N LEU A 60 17.77 17.17 -2.95
CA LEU A 60 18.06 17.09 -4.38
C LEU A 60 17.30 15.94 -5.04
N PRO A 61 16.97 16.00 -6.32
CA PRO A 61 16.51 14.83 -7.05
C PRO A 61 17.65 13.79 -7.10
N GLY A 62 17.39 12.56 -6.65
CA GLY A 62 18.35 11.45 -6.63
C GLY A 62 17.91 10.28 -7.54
N ASN A 63 18.75 9.26 -7.64
CA ASN A 63 18.43 7.99 -8.31
C ASN A 63 17.61 7.05 -7.39
N LEU A 64 17.32 5.83 -7.84
CA LEU A 64 16.53 4.88 -7.06
C LEU A 64 17.25 4.44 -5.78
N LYS A 65 18.58 4.27 -5.80
CA LYS A 65 19.37 3.98 -4.60
C LYS A 65 19.35 5.12 -3.59
N ASP A 66 19.40 6.38 -4.04
CA ASP A 66 19.27 7.55 -3.16
C ASP A 66 17.90 7.56 -2.48
N ALA A 67 16.83 7.22 -3.23
CA ALA A 67 15.48 7.11 -2.69
C ALA A 67 15.37 5.97 -1.67
N ARG A 68 15.97 4.80 -1.96
CA ARG A 68 16.09 3.69 -1.01
C ARG A 68 16.78 4.18 0.27
N ASP A 69 17.98 4.75 0.16
CA ASP A 69 18.80 5.15 1.32
C ASP A 69 18.17 6.25 2.16
N ALA A 70 17.41 7.16 1.55
CA ALA A 70 16.74 8.22 2.27
C ALA A 70 15.49 7.71 3.02
N ILE A 71 14.80 6.69 2.52
CA ILE A 71 13.48 6.26 3.03
C ILE A 71 13.58 5.01 3.90
N PHE A 72 14.39 4.04 3.49
CA PHE A 72 14.49 2.72 4.14
C PHE A 72 14.88 2.78 5.61
N PRO A 73 15.76 3.70 6.06
CA PRO A 73 16.12 3.77 7.46
C PRO A 73 14.96 4.01 8.41
N PHE A 74 13.88 4.65 7.94
CA PHE A 74 12.67 4.85 8.74
C PHE A 74 11.87 3.56 8.94
N PHE A 75 12.10 2.52 8.13
CA PHE A 75 11.45 1.21 8.25
C PHE A 75 12.19 0.26 9.20
N TRP A 76 13.50 0.40 9.41
CA TRP A 76 14.25 -0.45 10.36
C TRP A 76 13.75 -0.35 11.81
N GLY A 77 13.08 0.73 12.18
CA GLY A 77 12.45 0.88 13.49
C GLY A 77 11.02 0.35 13.57
N THR A 78 10.52 -0.29 12.51
CA THR A 78 9.17 -0.85 12.43
C THR A 78 9.21 -2.34 12.67
N ASP A 79 8.40 -2.83 13.60
CA ASP A 79 8.29 -4.26 13.85
C ASP A 79 7.80 -5.02 12.62
N SER A 80 8.48 -6.14 12.34
CA SER A 80 8.11 -7.04 11.27
C SER A 80 6.94 -7.93 11.70
N TRP A 81 5.75 -7.65 11.13
CA TRP A 81 4.55 -8.50 11.28
C TRP A 81 4.71 -9.89 10.63
N GLN A 82 5.82 -10.13 9.93
CA GLN A 82 6.18 -11.45 9.39
C GLN A 82 6.88 -12.34 10.40
N SER A 83 7.42 -11.78 11.49
CA SER A 83 8.04 -12.58 12.55
C SER A 83 6.99 -13.49 13.19
N LYS A 84 7.33 -14.77 13.34
CA LYS A 84 6.49 -15.75 14.05
C LYS A 84 6.35 -15.45 15.54
N LEU A 85 7.18 -14.53 16.05
CA LEU A 85 7.18 -14.08 17.44
C LEU A 85 6.34 -12.83 17.63
N HIS A 86 5.78 -12.25 16.55
CA HIS A 86 4.90 -11.09 16.62
C HIS A 86 3.46 -11.53 16.93
N LEU A 87 3.00 -11.30 18.16
CA LEU A 87 1.73 -11.83 18.68
C LEU A 87 0.64 -10.75 18.88
N GLU A 88 0.87 -9.53 18.41
CA GLU A 88 -0.15 -8.49 18.44
C GLU A 88 -1.29 -8.80 17.45
N ASN A 89 -2.51 -8.38 17.76
CA ASN A 89 -3.73 -8.76 17.04
C ASN A 89 -4.27 -7.68 16.08
N VAL A 90 -3.53 -6.59 15.89
CA VAL A 90 -3.99 -5.46 15.07
C VAL A 90 -3.84 -5.74 13.57
N LYS A 91 -2.80 -6.49 13.20
CA LYS A 91 -2.50 -6.86 11.82
C LYS A 91 -1.94 -8.28 11.78
N GLY A 92 -2.06 -8.94 10.62
CA GLY A 92 -1.43 -10.23 10.37
C GLY A 92 -0.22 -10.11 9.42
N PRO A 93 0.58 -11.19 9.29
CA PRO A 93 1.63 -11.25 8.27
C PRO A 93 1.04 -11.00 6.88
N PRO A 94 1.65 -10.13 6.05
CA PRO A 94 1.19 -9.90 4.70
C PRO A 94 1.31 -11.17 3.85
N ASN A 95 0.25 -11.47 3.10
CA ASN A 95 0.22 -12.61 2.19
C ASN A 95 1.05 -12.29 0.93
N PHE A 96 2.02 -13.13 0.57
CA PHE A 96 2.82 -12.95 -0.65
C PHE A 96 1.99 -12.89 -1.94
N ALA A 97 0.82 -13.53 -2.01
CA ALA A 97 -0.09 -13.36 -3.14
C ALA A 97 -0.62 -11.91 -3.24
N SER A 98 -0.87 -11.26 -2.09
CA SER A 98 -1.28 -9.84 -2.06
C SER A 98 -0.13 -8.90 -2.44
N LEU A 99 1.13 -9.27 -2.15
CA LEU A 99 2.31 -8.54 -2.62
C LEU A 99 2.38 -8.55 -4.15
N VAL A 100 2.22 -9.72 -4.78
CA VAL A 100 2.20 -9.83 -6.26
C VAL A 100 1.07 -8.99 -6.86
N GLY A 101 -0.14 -9.04 -6.28
CA GLY A 101 -1.26 -8.22 -6.72
C GLY A 101 -0.98 -6.72 -6.58
N SER A 102 -0.36 -6.30 -5.48
CA SER A 102 0.00 -4.90 -5.21
C SER A 102 1.06 -4.40 -6.19
N LEU A 103 2.07 -5.20 -6.49
CA LEU A 103 3.07 -4.88 -7.52
C LEU A 103 2.43 -4.72 -8.90
N ALA A 104 1.50 -5.61 -9.28
CA ALA A 104 0.77 -5.48 -10.54
C ALA A 104 -0.06 -4.17 -10.59
N ALA A 105 -0.69 -3.78 -9.48
CA ALA A 105 -1.42 -2.53 -9.37
C ALA A 105 -0.50 -1.31 -9.47
N LEU A 106 0.68 -1.33 -8.84
CA LEU A 106 1.67 -0.25 -8.94
C LEU A 106 2.23 -0.11 -10.36
N LEU A 107 2.52 -1.23 -11.02
CA LEU A 107 3.07 -1.24 -12.39
C LEU A 107 2.05 -0.76 -13.44
N LYS A 108 0.75 -0.97 -13.21
CA LYS A 108 -0.31 -0.57 -14.16
C LYS A 108 -1.02 0.72 -13.78
N ASN A 109 -0.96 1.11 -12.51
CA ASN A 109 -1.57 2.30 -11.93
C ASN A 109 -3.01 2.58 -12.43
N PRO A 110 -3.94 1.62 -12.32
CA PRO A 110 -5.30 1.80 -12.81
C PRO A 110 -6.09 2.78 -11.92
N ASN A 111 -6.92 3.64 -12.51
CA ASN A 111 -7.79 4.56 -11.77
C ASN A 111 -9.18 3.96 -11.53
N LEU A 112 -9.32 3.17 -10.45
CA LEU A 112 -10.51 2.35 -10.13
C LEU A 112 -11.83 3.12 -9.97
N CYS A 113 -11.80 4.45 -9.97
CA CYS A 113 -12.98 5.29 -9.86
C CYS A 113 -13.85 5.31 -11.14
N VAL A 114 -13.31 4.96 -12.31
CA VAL A 114 -14.04 5.05 -13.58
C VAL A 114 -13.73 3.85 -14.48
N ASP A 115 -14.78 3.19 -14.99
CA ASP A 115 -14.68 1.98 -15.81
C ASP A 115 -13.75 2.13 -17.03
N THR A 116 -13.72 3.32 -17.63
CA THR A 116 -12.92 3.62 -18.83
C THR A 116 -11.41 3.50 -18.59
N TYR A 117 -10.95 3.71 -17.36
CA TYR A 117 -9.52 3.65 -17.02
C TYR A 117 -9.09 2.32 -16.37
N CYS A 118 -10.05 1.44 -16.08
CA CYS A 118 -9.79 0.23 -15.30
C CYS A 118 -10.11 -1.07 -16.00
N LEU A 119 -11.08 -1.06 -16.91
CA LEU A 119 -11.40 -2.22 -17.74
C LEU A 119 -11.52 -3.50 -16.87
N ARG A 120 -10.62 -4.47 -17.07
CA ARG A 120 -10.62 -5.77 -16.37
C ARG A 120 -10.25 -5.69 -14.89
N SER A 121 -9.66 -4.60 -14.41
CA SER A 121 -9.40 -4.42 -12.97
C SER A 121 -10.70 -4.26 -12.18
N ASN A 122 -11.72 -3.59 -12.75
CA ASN A 122 -13.04 -3.49 -12.12
C ASN A 122 -13.77 -4.85 -12.12
N GLU A 123 -13.56 -5.67 -13.16
CA GLU A 123 -14.05 -7.06 -13.18
C GLU A 123 -13.49 -7.87 -12.00
N LEU A 124 -12.19 -7.70 -11.70
CA LEU A 124 -11.56 -8.34 -10.55
C LEU A 124 -12.16 -7.87 -9.21
N GLU A 125 -12.40 -6.57 -9.06
CA GLU A 125 -13.06 -6.01 -7.87
C GLU A 125 -14.45 -6.62 -7.65
N VAL A 126 -15.28 -6.67 -8.69
CA VAL A 126 -16.62 -7.29 -8.63
C VAL A 126 -16.54 -8.77 -8.26
N LYS A 127 -15.58 -9.51 -8.82
CA LYS A 127 -15.36 -10.93 -8.47
C LYS A 127 -14.98 -11.08 -7.00
N SER A 128 -14.04 -10.27 -6.51
CA SER A 128 -13.62 -10.32 -5.11
C SER A 128 -14.76 -10.00 -4.15
N ILE A 129 -15.56 -8.95 -4.43
CA ILE A 129 -16.75 -8.60 -3.65
C ILE A 129 -17.74 -9.76 -3.62
N THR A 130 -18.04 -10.35 -4.79
CA THR A 130 -18.97 -11.46 -4.92
C THR A 130 -18.48 -12.70 -4.16
N SER A 131 -17.20 -13.02 -4.24
CA SER A 131 -16.59 -14.11 -3.47
C SER A 131 -16.69 -13.88 -1.97
N LEU A 132 -16.44 -12.66 -1.49
CA LEU A 132 -16.58 -12.30 -0.07
C LEU A 132 -18.04 -12.40 0.40
N ALA A 133 -18.99 -11.89 -0.38
CA ALA A 133 -20.42 -12.00 -0.08
C ALA A 133 -20.87 -13.46 0.07
N ASN A 134 -20.42 -14.32 -0.85
CA ASN A 134 -20.70 -15.76 -0.78
C ASN A 134 -20.09 -16.41 0.48
N LEU A 135 -18.87 -16.02 0.87
CA LEU A 135 -18.19 -16.56 2.05
C LEU A 135 -18.94 -16.25 3.35
N ILE A 136 -19.57 -15.09 3.44
CA ILE A 136 -20.37 -14.67 4.61
C ILE A 136 -21.86 -15.04 4.49
N PHE A 137 -22.20 -15.92 3.54
CA PHE A 137 -23.57 -16.39 3.28
C PHE A 137 -24.57 -15.27 3.00
N TYR A 138 -24.10 -14.17 2.43
CA TYR A 138 -24.99 -13.18 1.83
C TYR A 138 -25.45 -13.79 0.50
N HIS A 139 -26.52 -14.58 0.55
CA HIS A 139 -27.15 -15.21 -0.61
C HIS A 139 -27.77 -14.14 -1.50
N THR A 140 -26.92 -13.52 -2.31
CA THR A 140 -27.26 -12.30 -3.03
C THR A 140 -27.61 -12.63 -4.47
N GLU A 141 -28.85 -12.33 -4.85
CA GLU A 141 -29.23 -12.20 -6.27
C GLU A 141 -28.48 -11.04 -6.95
N SER A 142 -28.04 -10.05 -6.16
CA SER A 142 -27.26 -8.89 -6.61
C SER A 142 -26.20 -8.51 -5.55
N PRO A 143 -25.03 -9.19 -5.51
CA PRO A 143 -23.95 -8.83 -4.60
C PRO A 143 -23.41 -7.44 -4.97
N TRP A 144 -23.29 -6.58 -3.96
CA TRP A 144 -22.72 -5.24 -4.13
C TRP A 144 -21.80 -4.91 -2.95
N GLY A 145 -20.75 -4.15 -3.25
CA GLY A 145 -19.75 -3.72 -2.28
C GLY A 145 -18.77 -2.73 -2.92
N VAL A 146 -17.86 -2.22 -2.10
CA VAL A 146 -16.80 -1.31 -2.54
C VAL A 146 -15.58 -1.54 -1.67
N PHE A 147 -14.38 -1.55 -2.26
CA PHE A 147 -13.15 -1.54 -1.47
C PHE A 147 -12.92 -0.17 -0.86
N THR A 148 -12.68 -0.12 0.45
CA THR A 148 -12.29 1.10 1.16
C THR A 148 -10.87 0.98 1.69
N ILE A 149 -10.28 2.09 2.11
CA ILE A 149 -8.93 2.14 2.68
C ILE A 149 -8.80 1.47 4.07
N GLY A 150 -9.91 1.03 4.67
CA GLY A 150 -9.90 0.34 5.96
C GLY A 150 -11.24 0.28 6.68
N GLY A 151 -11.28 -0.47 7.78
CA GLY A 151 -12.52 -0.76 8.52
C GLY A 151 -13.30 0.47 8.99
N THR A 152 -12.60 1.56 9.37
CA THR A 152 -13.24 2.81 9.79
C THR A 152 -14.11 3.41 8.68
N ILE A 153 -13.61 3.47 7.44
CA ILE A 153 -14.38 4.00 6.30
C ILE A 153 -15.47 3.01 5.89
N SER A 154 -15.19 1.70 5.91
CA SER A 154 -16.24 0.70 5.68
C SER A 154 -17.42 0.85 6.65
N ASN A 155 -17.14 1.07 7.94
CA ASN A 155 -18.18 1.29 8.95
C ASN A 155 -18.94 2.61 8.72
N LEU A 156 -18.24 3.68 8.30
CA LEU A 156 -18.89 4.94 7.93
C LEU A 156 -19.86 4.74 6.75
N TYR A 157 -19.44 4.05 5.70
CA TYR A 157 -20.30 3.74 4.54
C TYR A 157 -21.49 2.87 4.95
N GLY A 158 -21.24 1.79 5.70
CA GLY A 158 -22.29 0.90 6.19
C GLY A 158 -23.32 1.63 7.05
N GLY A 159 -22.85 2.46 8.00
CA GLY A 159 -23.70 3.29 8.83
C GLY A 159 -24.51 4.31 8.02
N LYS A 160 -23.88 5.03 7.10
CA LYS A 160 -24.56 5.99 6.22
C LYS A 160 -25.66 5.33 5.39
N LEU A 161 -25.36 4.20 4.75
CA LEU A 161 -26.34 3.45 3.96
C LEU A 161 -27.47 2.90 4.82
N GLY A 162 -27.15 2.40 6.03
CA GLY A 162 -28.13 1.91 6.99
C GLY A 162 -29.10 2.99 7.45
N ILE A 163 -28.58 4.18 7.81
CA ILE A 163 -29.40 5.32 8.22
C ILE A 163 -30.32 5.76 7.08
N GLU A 164 -29.78 5.97 5.89
CA GLU A 164 -30.55 6.42 4.72
C GLU A 164 -31.65 5.41 4.33
N LYS A 165 -31.43 4.12 4.57
CA LYS A 165 -32.43 3.07 4.33
C LYS A 165 -33.61 3.13 5.31
N VAL A 166 -33.36 3.50 6.57
CA VAL A 166 -34.40 3.56 7.62
C VAL A 166 -35.08 4.93 7.67
N ALA A 167 -34.34 6.00 7.39
CA ALA A 167 -34.82 7.38 7.36
C ALA A 167 -34.32 8.09 6.08
N PRO A 168 -35.02 7.93 4.95
CA PRO A 168 -34.63 8.57 3.69
C PRO A 168 -34.54 10.09 3.81
N GLY A 169 -33.44 10.67 3.31
CA GLY A 169 -33.15 12.10 3.37
C GLY A 169 -32.46 12.57 4.66
N ALA A 170 -32.13 11.67 5.60
CA ALA A 170 -31.46 12.03 6.84
C ALA A 170 -30.05 12.64 6.63
N MET A 171 -29.45 12.42 5.46
CA MET A 171 -28.11 12.90 5.11
C MET A 171 -28.12 14.00 4.04
N ARG A 172 -29.27 14.62 3.77
CA ARG A 172 -29.39 15.78 2.87
C ARG A 172 -29.03 17.09 3.56
#